data_AF-A0A2T5C1R1-F1
#
_entry.id   AF-A0A2T5C1R1-F1
#
_cell.length_a   1.000
_cell.length_b   1.000
_cell.length_c   1.000
_cell.angle_alpha   90.00
_cell.angle_beta   90.00
_cell.angle_gamma   90.00
#
_symmetry.space_group_name_H-M   'P 1'
#
loop_
_entity.id
_entity.type
_entity.pdbx_description
1 polymer ?
#
loop_
_entity_poly.entity_id
_entity_poly.type
_entity_poly.pdbx_seq_one_letter_code
_entity_poly.pdbx_strand_id
1 'polypeptide(L)'
;MKKAGNTHLYLLLMLIGLFTGYGQSYGQSKSTKAVQQSAELIDQASWFLSQAADQIQLCDGASSVEDIHYYCFESLPAIDSVEFRLQQALFKADDMGYLLPKDNSSGQAAQLEALTLQLQQAQKSNSRIQHLLRSLLDESQPTVINQKLFDVIQAVNQCSEQLQKLQRSHKTLIRQGNTRK
;
A
#
# COMPACT_ATOMS: atom_id res chain seq x y z
N MET A 1 21.14 40.30 51.60
CA MET A 1 21.52 39.84 50.24
C MET A 1 20.63 38.66 49.87
N LYS A 2 19.59 38.90 49.06
CA LYS A 2 18.56 37.90 48.71
C LYS A 2 19.04 37.04 47.53
N LYS A 3 19.22 35.73 47.74
CA LYS A 3 19.41 34.74 46.66
C LYS A 3 18.06 34.48 45.99
N ALA A 4 17.74 35.25 44.96
CA ALA A 4 16.66 34.97 44.01
C ALA A 4 17.32 34.52 42.71
N GLY A 5 17.48 33.21 42.51
CA GLY A 5 18.15 32.68 41.33
C GLY A 5 18.27 31.18 41.39
N ASN A 6 17.16 30.47 41.17
CA ASN A 6 17.15 29.08 40.68
C ASN A 6 15.75 28.53 40.41
N THR A 7 14.68 29.16 40.92
CA THR A 7 13.30 28.71 40.67
C THR A 7 12.88 28.88 39.21
N HIS A 8 13.33 29.95 38.54
CA HIS A 8 13.02 30.17 37.12
C HIS A 8 13.72 29.18 36.18
N LEU A 9 14.92 28.70 36.52
CA LEU A 9 15.65 27.72 35.72
C LEU A 9 14.97 26.34 35.76
N TYR A 10 14.49 25.92 36.94
CA TYR A 10 13.74 24.66 37.11
C TYR A 10 12.38 24.69 36.40
N LEU A 11 11.69 25.83 36.42
CA LEU A 11 10.40 26.00 35.73
C LEU A 11 10.57 25.98 34.20
N LEU A 12 11.67 26.55 33.70
CA LEU A 12 12.00 26.58 32.27
C LEU A 12 12.46 25.19 31.78
N LEU A 13 13.22 24.44 32.59
CA LEU A 13 13.57 23.05 32.31
C LEU A 13 12.35 22.10 32.37
N MET A 14 11.41 22.30 33.29
CA MET A 14 10.15 21.54 33.31
C MET A 14 9.28 21.82 32.09
N LEU A 15 9.20 23.08 31.65
CA LEU A 15 8.45 23.45 30.44
C LEU A 15 9.10 22.81 29.19
N ILE A 16 10.43 22.83 29.06
CA ILE A 16 11.13 22.17 27.95
C ILE A 16 10.94 20.64 27.99
N GLY A 17 10.93 20.02 29.18
CA GLY A 17 10.64 18.59 29.37
C GLY A 17 9.20 18.21 29.00
N LEU A 18 8.23 19.08 29.28
CA LEU A 18 6.84 18.89 28.89
C LEU A 18 6.63 19.05 27.37
N PHE A 19 7.32 20.00 26.73
CA PHE A 19 7.22 20.19 25.27
C PHE A 19 7.95 19.10 24.47
N THR A 20 9.06 18.55 24.98
CA THR A 20 9.78 17.44 24.31
C THR A 20 9.08 16.10 24.51
N GLY A 21 8.45 15.85 25.67
CA GLY A 21 7.67 14.63 25.92
C GLY A 21 6.32 14.56 25.17
N TYR A 22 5.60 15.68 25.07
CA TYR A 22 4.29 15.70 24.40
C TYR A 22 4.38 15.59 22.87
N GLY A 23 5.43 16.12 22.25
CA GLY A 23 5.62 16.03 20.80
C GLY A 23 5.86 14.60 20.29
N GLN A 24 6.61 13.80 21.05
CA GLN A 24 6.93 12.43 20.64
C GLN A 24 5.73 11.48 20.75
N SER A 25 4.95 11.57 21.82
CA SER A 25 3.81 10.67 22.02
C SER A 25 2.65 10.95 21.05
N TYR A 26 2.47 12.22 20.65
CA TYR A 26 1.41 12.62 19.72
C TYR A 26 1.75 12.29 18.26
N GLY A 27 3.02 12.46 17.85
CA GLY A 27 3.51 12.07 16.51
C GLY A 27 3.50 10.55 16.30
N GLN A 28 3.90 9.77 17.32
CA GLN A 28 3.87 8.31 17.23
C GLN A 28 2.44 7.75 17.15
N SER A 29 1.47 8.31 17.87
CA SER A 29 0.06 7.88 17.83
C SER A 29 -0.57 8.04 16.43
N LYS A 30 -0.29 9.16 15.75
CA LYS A 30 -0.76 9.43 14.38
C LYS A 30 -0.06 8.53 13.34
N SER A 31 1.25 8.38 13.45
CA SER A 31 2.04 7.49 12.59
C SER A 31 1.55 6.04 12.66
N THR A 32 1.28 5.51 13.86
CA THR A 32 0.80 4.13 14.03
C THR A 32 -0.57 3.89 13.37
N LYS A 33 -1.48 4.88 13.43
CA LYS A 33 -2.78 4.79 12.76
C LYS A 33 -2.64 4.83 11.24
N ALA A 34 -1.75 5.66 10.70
CA ALA A 34 -1.48 5.73 9.27
C ALA A 34 -0.89 4.41 8.73
N VAL A 35 0.01 3.76 9.49
CA VAL A 35 0.54 2.43 9.14
C VAL A 35 -0.60 1.39 9.06
N GLN A 36 -1.50 1.38 10.05
CA GLN A 36 -2.62 0.44 10.09
C GLN A 36 -3.60 0.68 8.93
N GLN A 37 -3.93 1.94 8.64
CA GLN A 37 -4.79 2.30 7.51
C GLN A 37 -4.16 1.89 6.17
N SER A 38 -2.86 2.12 5.99
CA SER A 38 -2.15 1.67 4.79
C SER A 38 -2.19 0.14 4.64
N ALA A 39 -1.97 -0.61 5.72
CA ALA A 39 -2.05 -2.07 5.70
C ALA A 39 -3.46 -2.56 5.33
N GLU A 40 -4.51 -1.96 5.89
CA GLU A 40 -5.90 -2.30 5.58
C GLU A 40 -6.22 -2.06 4.10
N LEU A 41 -5.76 -0.94 3.53
CA LEU A 41 -5.93 -0.64 2.11
C LEU A 41 -5.25 -1.68 1.22
N ILE A 42 -4.08 -2.17 1.61
CA ILE A 42 -3.36 -3.23 0.88
C ILE A 42 -4.10 -4.57 0.98
N ASP A 43 -4.66 -4.90 2.15
CA ASP A 43 -5.48 -6.10 2.32
C ASP A 43 -6.74 -6.02 1.44
N GLN A 44 -7.39 -4.85 1.38
CA GLN A 44 -8.52 -4.61 0.47
C GLN A 44 -8.09 -4.74 -1.00
N ALA A 45 -6.94 -4.18 -1.39
CA ALA A 45 -6.40 -4.32 -2.74
C ALA A 45 -6.17 -5.80 -3.11
N SER A 46 -5.63 -6.59 -2.18
CA SER A 46 -5.46 -8.03 -2.38
C SER A 46 -6.79 -8.78 -2.54
N TRP A 47 -7.82 -8.38 -1.80
CA TRP A 47 -9.15 -8.97 -1.94
C TRP A 47 -9.76 -8.69 -3.31
N PHE A 48 -9.72 -7.43 -3.78
CA PHE A 48 -10.20 -7.06 -5.11
C PHE A 48 -9.42 -7.75 -6.23
N LEU A 49 -8.09 -7.87 -6.09
CA LEU A 49 -7.28 -8.60 -7.07
C LEU A 49 -7.67 -10.08 -7.14
N SER A 50 -8.01 -10.71 -6.01
CA SER A 50 -8.53 -12.08 -5.98
C SER A 50 -9.86 -12.19 -6.72
N GLN A 51 -10.79 -11.25 -6.50
CA GLN A 51 -12.06 -11.23 -7.22
C GLN A 51 -11.85 -11.09 -8.74
N ALA A 52 -10.94 -10.21 -9.16
CA ALA A 52 -10.58 -10.09 -10.58
C ALA A 52 -9.98 -11.39 -11.13
N ALA A 53 -9.12 -12.06 -10.36
CA ALA A 53 -8.52 -13.33 -10.74
C ALA A 53 -9.57 -14.43 -10.90
N ASP A 54 -10.54 -14.51 -9.99
CA ASP A 54 -11.65 -15.48 -10.05
C ASP A 54 -12.47 -15.27 -11.33
N GLN A 55 -12.75 -14.02 -11.71
CA GLN A 55 -13.43 -13.72 -12.98
C GLN A 55 -12.60 -14.12 -14.21
N ILE A 56 -11.30 -13.80 -14.21
CA ILE A 56 -10.39 -14.15 -15.31
C ILE A 56 -10.25 -15.67 -15.45
N GLN A 57 -10.34 -16.44 -14.36
CA GLN A 57 -10.32 -17.90 -14.41
C GLN A 57 -11.55 -18.50 -15.12
N LEU A 58 -12.70 -17.81 -15.10
CA LEU A 58 -13.88 -18.27 -15.84
C LEU A 58 -13.66 -18.32 -17.35
N CYS A 59 -12.65 -17.59 -17.87
CA CYS A 59 -12.27 -17.65 -19.27
C CYS A 59 -11.77 -19.04 -19.72
N ASP A 60 -11.28 -19.89 -18.80
CA ASP A 60 -10.86 -21.27 -19.13
C ASP A 60 -12.07 -22.16 -19.52
N GLY A 61 -13.27 -21.82 -19.06
CA GLY A 61 -14.52 -22.49 -19.41
C GLY A 61 -15.35 -21.77 -20.48
N ALA A 62 -14.83 -20.70 -21.08
CA ALA A 62 -15.56 -19.89 -22.05
C ALA A 62 -15.83 -20.67 -23.34
N SER A 63 -17.06 -20.54 -23.88
CA SER A 63 -17.46 -21.23 -25.11
C SER A 63 -17.34 -20.32 -26.35
N SER A 64 -17.12 -19.02 -26.15
CA SER A 64 -17.04 -18.01 -27.20
C SER A 64 -16.07 -16.88 -26.84
N VAL A 65 -15.67 -16.10 -27.84
CA VAL A 65 -14.87 -14.88 -27.64
C VAL A 65 -15.65 -13.85 -26.83
N GLU A 66 -16.96 -13.76 -27.07
CA GLU A 66 -17.87 -12.89 -26.35
C GLU A 66 -17.89 -13.19 -24.85
N ASP A 67 -17.87 -14.46 -24.45
CA ASP A 67 -17.79 -14.87 -23.04
C ASP A 67 -16.46 -14.43 -22.41
N ILE A 68 -15.34 -14.60 -23.12
CA ILE A 68 -14.02 -14.15 -22.65
C ILE A 68 -14.03 -12.63 -22.47
N HIS A 69 -14.54 -11.88 -23.44
CA HIS A 69 -14.67 -10.43 -23.33
C HIS A 69 -15.54 -10.02 -22.16
N TYR A 70 -16.67 -10.71 -21.95
CA TYR A 70 -17.56 -10.46 -20.84
C TYR A 70 -16.84 -10.63 -19.50
N TYR A 71 -16.16 -11.76 -19.26
CA TYR A 71 -15.43 -11.99 -18.00
C TYR A 71 -14.27 -11.02 -17.81
N CYS A 72 -13.52 -10.71 -18.87
CA CYS A 72 -12.46 -9.71 -18.81
C CYS A 72 -13.00 -8.31 -18.51
N PHE A 73 -14.15 -7.94 -19.08
CA PHE A 73 -14.82 -6.67 -18.80
C PHE A 73 -15.30 -6.59 -17.35
N GLU A 74 -15.95 -7.63 -16.85
CA GLU A 74 -16.42 -7.72 -15.46
C GLU A 74 -15.28 -7.69 -14.43
N SER A 75 -14.06 -8.07 -14.83
CA SER A 75 -12.88 -7.97 -13.96
C SER A 75 -12.33 -6.54 -13.80
N LEU A 76 -12.61 -5.62 -14.75
CA LEU A 76 -12.04 -4.26 -14.76
C LEU A 76 -12.39 -3.43 -13.51
N PRO A 77 -13.64 -3.38 -13.02
CA PRO A 77 -13.98 -2.60 -11.82
C PRO A 77 -13.22 -3.06 -10.57
N ALA A 78 -12.94 -4.37 -10.46
CA ALA A 78 -12.14 -4.91 -9.38
C ALA A 78 -10.68 -4.45 -9.51
N ILE A 79 -10.09 -4.50 -10.71
CA ILE A 79 -8.73 -4.00 -10.97
C ILE A 79 -8.63 -2.48 -10.74
N ASP A 80 -9.63 -1.70 -11.11
CA ASP A 80 -9.70 -0.26 -10.83
C ASP A 80 -9.76 0.00 -9.31
N SER A 81 -10.46 -0.86 -8.57
CA SER A 81 -10.49 -0.80 -7.11
C SER A 81 -9.12 -1.10 -6.49
N VAL A 82 -8.35 -2.05 -7.05
CA VAL A 82 -6.95 -2.31 -6.64
C VAL A 82 -6.12 -1.03 -6.79
N GLU A 83 -6.19 -0.38 -7.95
CA GLU A 83 -5.43 0.86 -8.22
C GLU A 83 -5.76 1.95 -7.20
N PHE A 84 -7.04 2.20 -6.98
CA PHE A 84 -7.50 3.22 -6.04
C PHE A 84 -6.99 2.96 -4.62
N ARG A 85 -7.02 1.71 -4.16
CA ARG A 85 -6.53 1.34 -2.82
C ARG A 85 -5.02 1.49 -2.70
N LEU A 86 -4.26 1.13 -3.74
CA LEU A 86 -2.82 1.33 -3.75
C LEU A 86 -2.42 2.81 -3.76
N GLN A 87 -3.17 3.65 -4.49
CA GLN A 87 -2.98 5.11 -4.44
C GLN A 87 -3.26 5.68 -3.04
N GLN A 88 -4.33 5.23 -2.39
CA GLN A 88 -4.62 5.63 -1.01
C GLN A 88 -3.53 5.16 -0.04
N ALA A 89 -3.02 3.94 -0.20
CA ALA A 89 -1.95 3.41 0.64
C ALA A 89 -0.64 4.19 0.45
N LEU A 90 -0.32 4.57 -0.79
CA LEU A 90 0.82 5.44 -1.10
C LEU A 90 0.69 6.81 -0.44
N PHE A 91 -0.47 7.44 -0.55
CA PHE A 91 -0.74 8.72 0.13
C PHE A 91 -0.57 8.61 1.65
N LYS A 92 -1.00 7.49 2.24
CA LYS A 92 -0.79 7.22 3.67
C LYS A 92 0.69 6.99 4.01
N ALA A 93 1.45 6.37 3.11
CA ALA A 93 2.90 6.22 3.26
C ALA A 93 3.65 7.55 3.25
N ASP A 94 3.25 8.48 2.40
CA ASP A 94 3.83 9.82 2.39
C ASP A 94 3.52 10.58 3.70
N ASP A 95 2.27 10.52 4.19
CA ASP A 95 1.87 11.13 5.47
C ASP A 95 2.69 10.57 6.66
N MET A 96 3.02 9.26 6.63
CA MET A 96 3.93 8.65 7.61
C MET A 96 5.33 9.26 7.57
N GLY A 97 5.84 9.61 6.39
CA GLY A 97 7.17 10.19 6.21
C GLY A 97 7.30 11.57 6.85
N TYR A 98 6.24 12.38 6.77
CA TYR A 98 6.18 13.69 7.44
C TYR A 98 6.11 13.60 8.96
N LEU A 99 5.60 12.50 9.51
CA LEU A 99 5.40 12.30 10.95
C LEU A 99 6.62 11.68 11.66
N LEU A 100 7.63 11.20 10.92
CA LEU A 100 8.85 10.65 11.50
C LEU A 100 9.77 11.77 12.03
N PRO A 101 10.26 11.69 13.29
CA PRO A 101 11.21 12.67 13.81
C PRO A 101 12.50 12.66 13.00
N LYS A 102 12.97 13.85 12.59
CA LYS A 102 14.20 14.03 11.78
C LYS A 102 15.45 13.37 12.38
N ASP A 103 15.46 13.10 13.69
CA ASP A 103 16.62 12.60 14.43
C ASP A 103 16.64 11.07 14.67
N ASN A 104 15.58 10.32 14.29
CA ASN A 104 15.46 8.87 14.56
C ASN A 104 15.61 7.98 13.31
N SER A 105 16.37 8.43 12.32
CA SER A 105 15.91 8.42 10.92
C SER A 105 16.81 7.69 9.90
N SER A 106 17.58 6.66 10.28
CA SER A 106 18.21 5.78 9.27
C SER A 106 17.38 4.52 8.99
N GLY A 107 17.02 3.77 10.03
CA GLY A 107 16.32 2.49 9.87
C GLY A 107 14.84 2.61 9.47
N GLN A 108 14.07 3.50 10.11
CA GLN A 108 12.63 3.66 9.82
C GLN A 108 12.37 4.43 8.52
N ALA A 109 13.20 5.42 8.21
CA ALA A 109 13.11 6.14 6.93
C ALA A 109 13.39 5.19 5.75
N ALA A 110 14.44 4.37 5.83
CA ALA A 110 14.75 3.37 4.82
C ALA A 110 13.65 2.32 4.66
N GLN A 111 12.99 1.90 5.75
CA GLN A 111 11.85 0.98 5.70
C GLN A 111 10.62 1.61 5.03
N LEU A 112 10.34 2.88 5.32
CA LEU A 112 9.23 3.60 4.69
C LEU A 112 9.49 3.85 3.19
N GLU A 113 10.72 4.19 2.82
CA GLU A 113 11.14 4.32 1.43
C GLU A 113 11.01 2.98 0.68
N ALA A 114 11.48 1.87 1.28
CA ALA A 114 11.31 0.54 0.72
C ALA A 114 9.82 0.16 0.55
N LEU A 115 8.97 0.52 1.51
CA LEU A 115 7.53 0.30 1.42
C LEU A 115 6.90 1.10 0.27
N THR A 116 7.29 2.37 0.14
CA THR A 116 6.82 3.28 -0.92
C THR A 116 7.19 2.73 -2.30
N LEU A 117 8.42 2.24 -2.46
CA LEU A 117 8.88 1.59 -3.69
C LEU A 117 8.07 0.32 -4.01
N GLN A 118 7.78 -0.52 -2.99
CA GLN A 118 6.96 -1.72 -3.18
C GLN A 118 5.51 -1.37 -3.59
N LEU A 119 4.92 -0.32 -3.01
CA LEU A 119 3.60 0.19 -3.38
C LEU A 119 3.59 0.67 -4.84
N GLN A 120 4.58 1.47 -5.24
CA GLN A 120 4.71 1.94 -6.63
C GLN A 120 4.90 0.77 -7.61
N GLN A 121 5.65 -0.26 -7.21
CA GLN A 121 5.83 -1.45 -8.03
C GLN A 121 4.50 -2.21 -8.21
N ALA A 122 3.72 -2.37 -7.13
CA ALA A 122 2.40 -2.97 -7.17
C ALA A 122 1.43 -2.20 -8.07
N GLN A 123 1.43 -0.85 -8.00
CA GLN A 123 0.63 0.01 -8.90
C GLN A 123 1.01 -0.20 -10.36
N LYS A 124 2.32 -0.22 -10.67
CA LYS A 124 2.79 -0.46 -12.03
C LYS A 124 2.36 -1.83 -12.54
N SER A 125 2.39 -2.85 -11.68
CA SER A 125 1.90 -4.19 -12.00
C SER A 125 0.39 -4.18 -12.26
N ASN A 126 -0.39 -3.46 -11.45
CA ASN A 126 -1.84 -3.34 -11.63
C ASN A 126 -2.22 -2.58 -12.92
N SER A 127 -1.53 -1.47 -13.20
CA SER A 127 -1.67 -0.71 -14.45
C SER A 127 -1.37 -1.58 -15.69
N ARG A 128 -0.40 -2.50 -15.60
CA ARG A 128 -0.13 -3.47 -16.66
C ARG A 128 -1.31 -4.42 -16.87
N ILE A 129 -1.95 -4.90 -15.81
CA ILE A 129 -3.16 -5.73 -15.91
C ILE A 129 -4.27 -4.97 -16.64
N GLN A 130 -4.54 -3.72 -16.24
CA GLN A 130 -5.55 -2.87 -16.89
C GLN A 130 -5.29 -2.71 -18.39
N HIS A 131 -4.04 -2.41 -18.76
CA HIS A 131 -3.66 -2.25 -20.16
C HIS A 131 -3.86 -3.54 -20.96
N LEU A 132 -3.45 -4.68 -20.40
CA LEU A 132 -3.61 -5.98 -21.06
C LEU A 132 -5.09 -6.37 -21.21
N LEU A 133 -5.90 -6.16 -20.18
CA LEU A 133 -7.34 -6.42 -20.23
C LEU A 133 -8.03 -5.56 -21.30
N ARG A 134 -7.74 -4.25 -21.35
CA ARG A 134 -8.31 -3.37 -22.38
C ARG A 134 -7.87 -3.79 -23.78
N SER A 135 -6.59 -4.11 -23.95
CA SER A 135 -6.08 -4.60 -25.24
C SER A 135 -6.67 -5.95 -25.66
N LEU A 136 -7.07 -6.79 -24.69
CA LEU A 136 -7.77 -8.04 -24.95
C LEU A 136 -9.20 -7.77 -25.40
N LEU A 137 -9.91 -6.84 -24.77
CA LEU A 137 -11.29 -6.47 -25.13
C LEU A 137 -11.42 -5.90 -26.56
N ASP A 138 -10.36 -5.28 -27.07
CA ASP A 138 -10.30 -4.77 -28.44
C ASP A 138 -9.90 -5.84 -29.48
N GLU A 139 -9.61 -7.07 -29.04
CA GLU A 139 -9.16 -8.14 -29.92
C GLU A 139 -10.33 -8.98 -30.45
N SER A 140 -10.16 -9.58 -31.63
CA SER A 140 -11.17 -10.50 -32.19
C SER A 140 -10.58 -11.82 -32.65
N GLN A 141 -9.25 -11.89 -32.80
CA GLN A 141 -8.57 -13.10 -33.24
C GLN A 141 -8.37 -14.07 -32.07
N PRO A 142 -8.97 -15.29 -32.10
CA PRO A 142 -8.94 -16.21 -30.96
C PRO A 142 -7.54 -16.61 -30.49
N THR A 143 -6.59 -16.76 -31.43
CA THR A 143 -5.19 -17.08 -31.11
C THR A 143 -4.50 -15.95 -30.36
N VAL A 144 -4.79 -14.71 -30.73
CA VAL A 144 -4.24 -13.51 -30.06
C VAL A 144 -4.90 -13.30 -28.70
N ILE A 145 -6.21 -13.56 -28.59
CA ILE A 145 -6.94 -13.52 -27.32
C ILE A 145 -6.34 -14.50 -26.32
N ASN A 146 -6.09 -15.75 -26.72
CA ASN A 146 -5.49 -16.75 -25.82
C ASN A 146 -4.11 -16.32 -25.32
N GLN A 147 -3.27 -15.74 -26.20
CA GLN A 147 -1.97 -15.22 -25.79
C GLN A 147 -2.11 -14.03 -24.82
N LYS A 148 -2.99 -13.07 -25.12
CA LYS A 148 -3.25 -11.92 -24.25
C LYS A 148 -3.83 -12.34 -22.91
N LEU A 149 -4.73 -13.33 -22.88
CA LEU A 149 -5.32 -13.87 -21.66
C LEU A 149 -4.25 -14.52 -20.79
N PHE A 150 -3.34 -15.29 -21.39
CA PHE A 150 -2.18 -15.83 -20.68
C PHE A 150 -1.32 -14.72 -20.07
N ASP A 151 -1.04 -13.66 -20.83
CA ASP A 151 -0.27 -12.51 -20.35
C ASP A 151 -0.99 -11.77 -19.20
N VAL A 152 -2.33 -11.65 -19.27
CA VAL A 152 -3.17 -11.11 -18.18
C VAL A 152 -3.02 -11.97 -16.92
N ILE A 153 -3.16 -13.29 -17.03
CA ILE A 153 -3.04 -14.22 -15.89
C ILE A 153 -1.66 -14.11 -15.27
N GLN A 154 -0.59 -14.05 -16.08
CA GLN A 154 0.76 -13.84 -15.57
C GLN A 154 0.90 -12.51 -14.83
N ALA A 155 0.35 -11.42 -15.37
CA ALA A 155 0.40 -10.10 -14.74
C ALA A 155 -0.38 -10.07 -13.41
N VAL A 156 -1.54 -10.73 -13.33
CA VAL A 156 -2.33 -10.91 -12.10
C VAL A 156 -1.53 -11.65 -11.04
N ASN A 157 -0.91 -12.78 -11.40
CA ASN A 157 -0.08 -13.55 -10.47
C ASN A 157 1.12 -12.74 -9.95
N GLN A 158 1.80 -12.02 -10.83
CA GLN A 158 2.91 -11.14 -10.44
C GLN A 158 2.46 -10.02 -9.49
N CYS A 159 1.29 -9.41 -9.75
CA CYS A 159 0.74 -8.39 -8.86
C CYS A 159 0.36 -8.99 -7.49
N SER A 160 -0.24 -10.18 -7.48
CA SER A 160 -0.61 -10.90 -6.25
C SER A 160 0.62 -11.19 -5.39
N GLU A 161 1.71 -11.67 -5.99
CA GLU A 161 2.98 -11.87 -5.28
C GLU A 161 3.54 -10.57 -4.68
N GLN A 162 3.43 -9.45 -5.40
CA GLN A 162 3.87 -8.15 -4.91
C GLN A 162 3.02 -7.67 -3.73
N LEU A 163 1.69 -7.80 -3.82
CA LEU A 163 0.79 -7.48 -2.70
C LEU A 163 1.08 -8.35 -1.48
N GLN A 164 1.33 -9.65 -1.66
CA GLN A 164 1.71 -10.54 -0.56
C GLN A 164 3.03 -10.12 0.09
N LYS A 165 4.04 -9.75 -0.71
CA LYS A 165 5.31 -9.20 -0.19
C LYS A 165 5.06 -7.92 0.60
N LEU A 166 4.25 -7.02 0.07
CA LEU A 166 3.89 -5.76 0.69
C LEU A 166 3.16 -5.95 2.03
N GLN A 167 2.21 -6.90 2.10
CA GLN A 167 1.52 -7.28 3.34
C GLN A 167 2.49 -7.79 4.39
N ARG A 168 3.47 -8.61 4.01
CA ARG A 168 4.52 -9.12 4.92
C ARG A 168 5.44 -8.00 5.41
N SER A 169 5.83 -7.07 4.54
CA SER A 169 6.59 -5.88 4.90
C SER A 169 5.82 -5.03 5.92
N HIS A 170 4.53 -4.77 5.68
CA HIS A 170 3.67 -4.03 6.61
C HIS A 170 3.50 -4.72 7.97
N LYS A 171 3.26 -6.04 7.99
CA LYS A 171 3.15 -6.81 9.23
C LYS A 171 4.43 -6.71 10.07
N THR A 172 5.58 -6.71 9.43
CA THR A 172 6.88 -6.55 10.09
C THR A 172 7.03 -5.15 10.69
N LEU A 173 6.65 -4.11 9.94
CA LEU A 173 6.71 -2.72 10.38
C LEU A 173 5.77 -2.46 11.58
N ILE A 174 4.55 -2.99 11.56
CA ILE A 174 3.59 -2.90 12.67
C ILE A 174 4.15 -3.58 13.94
N ARG A 175 4.73 -4.79 13.80
CA ARG A 175 5.31 -5.51 14.93
C ARG A 175 6.46 -4.73 15.57
N GLN A 176 7.37 -4.18 14.75
CA GLN A 176 8.49 -3.38 15.23
C GLN A 176 8.05 -2.07 15.91
N GLY A 177 6.97 -1.45 15.40
CA GLY A 177 6.36 -0.27 16.03
C GLY A 177 5.72 -0.57 17.38
N ASN A 178 5.11 -1.75 17.55
CA ASN A 178 4.50 -2.16 18.82
C ASN A 178 5.53 -2.58 19.88
N THR A 179 6.69 -3.13 19.49
CA THR A 179 7.75 -3.51 20.45
C THR A 179 8.55 -2.33 21.02
N ARG A 180 8.34 -1.11 20.50
CA ARG A 180 8.98 0.12 21.02
C ARG A 180 8.07 0.92 21.97
N LYS A 181 6.88 0.40 22.29
CA LYS A 181 6.00 0.91 23.35
C LYS A 181 6.32 0.22 24.66
#